data_AF-A0A836FYA6-F1
#
_entry.id   AF-A0A836FYA6-F1
#
_cell.length_a   1.000
_cell.length_b   1.000
_cell.length_c   1.000
_cell.angle_alpha   90.00
_cell.angle_beta   90.00
_cell.angle_gamma   90.00
#
_symmetry.space_group_name_H-M   'P 1'
#
loop_
_entity.id
_entity.type
_entity.pdbx_description
1 polymer ?
#
loop_
_entity_poly.entity_id
_entity_poly.type
_entity_poly.pdbx_seq_one_letter_code
_entity_poly.pdbx_strand_id
1 'polypeptide(L)'
;ELKKAPEKKPGKKIEKKTKLKKEPKDASKNIMREVRIRKLCLNICVGESGDRLTRAAKVLEQLTGQQPVFSKARYTVRSFGIRRNEKIAVHCTVRGAKAEEILERGLKVREYELKKENFSCTGNFGFGIQEHIDLGIKYDPSIGIYGLDFYVVLGRPGFNVAHRRRKTGKVGFQHRLTKEDAIKWFQQKYDGIIITGRK
;
A
#
# COMPACT_ATOMS: atom_id res chain seq x y z
N GLU A 1 -50.53 68.13 -30.21
CA GLU A 1 -50.22 66.75 -29.74
C GLU A 1 -48.76 66.44 -30.00
N LEU A 2 -47.93 66.37 -28.96
CA LEU A 2 -46.55 65.89 -29.04
C LEU A 2 -46.27 65.02 -27.82
N LYS A 3 -45.74 63.84 -28.11
CA LYS A 3 -45.86 62.60 -27.34
C LYS A 3 -45.03 62.62 -26.05
N LYS A 4 -45.65 62.18 -24.97
CA LYS A 4 -45.02 61.81 -23.69
C LYS A 4 -44.03 60.67 -23.94
N ALA A 5 -42.73 60.91 -23.79
CA ALA A 5 -41.72 59.86 -23.80
C ALA A 5 -41.68 59.19 -22.41
N PRO A 6 -41.97 57.89 -22.27
CA PRO A 6 -41.85 57.21 -20.99
C PRO A 6 -40.40 56.87 -20.67
N GLU A 7 -40.01 57.16 -19.42
CA GLU A 7 -38.73 56.80 -18.81
C GLU A 7 -38.40 55.32 -19.01
N LYS A 8 -37.21 55.05 -19.55
CA LYS A 8 -36.65 53.70 -19.59
C LYS A 8 -36.30 53.26 -18.17
N LYS A 9 -37.13 52.37 -17.60
CA LYS A 9 -36.83 51.64 -16.36
C LYS A 9 -35.43 51.00 -16.45
N PRO A 10 -34.54 51.20 -15.48
CA PRO A 10 -33.26 50.49 -15.46
C PRO A 10 -33.54 49.00 -15.35
N GLY A 11 -32.95 48.22 -16.27
CA GLY A 11 -33.15 46.79 -16.39
C GLY A 11 -32.92 46.09 -15.04
N LYS A 12 -33.84 45.19 -14.69
CA LYS A 12 -33.65 44.25 -13.58
C LYS A 12 -32.31 43.55 -13.80
N LYS A 13 -31.31 43.86 -12.97
CA LYS A 13 -30.14 43.02 -12.80
C LYS A 13 -30.67 41.65 -12.43
N ILE A 14 -30.59 40.71 -13.35
CA ILE A 14 -30.80 39.30 -13.07
C ILE A 14 -29.68 38.95 -12.10
N GLU A 15 -30.02 38.96 -10.81
CA GLU A 15 -29.18 38.39 -9.77
C GLU A 15 -28.91 36.95 -10.19
N LYS A 16 -27.73 36.74 -10.77
CA LYS A 16 -27.16 35.41 -10.91
C LYS A 16 -27.14 34.86 -9.50
N LYS A 17 -28.12 34.00 -9.17
CA LYS A 17 -28.10 33.14 -7.99
C LYS A 17 -26.74 32.48 -7.99
N THR A 18 -25.82 33.05 -7.21
CA THR A 18 -24.54 32.48 -6.88
C THR A 18 -24.90 31.14 -6.29
N LYS A 19 -24.62 30.07 -7.05
CA LYS A 19 -24.78 28.70 -6.59
C LYS A 19 -24.06 28.65 -5.25
N LEU A 20 -24.82 28.54 -4.16
CA LEU A 20 -24.26 28.26 -2.84
C LEU A 20 -23.28 27.11 -3.06
N LYS A 21 -22.00 27.38 -2.82
CA LYS A 21 -21.00 26.33 -2.71
C LYS A 21 -21.52 25.41 -1.62
N LYS A 22 -22.07 24.26 -2.01
CA LYS A 22 -22.32 23.17 -1.06
C LYS A 22 -21.01 22.98 -0.34
N GLU A 23 -21.00 23.29 0.95
CA GLU A 23 -19.91 22.89 1.83
C GLU A 23 -19.60 21.41 1.55
N PRO A 24 -18.32 21.03 1.45
CA PRO A 24 -17.99 19.64 1.23
C PRO A 24 -18.57 18.88 2.42
N LYS A 25 -19.69 18.16 2.20
CA LYS A 25 -20.23 17.22 3.18
C LYS A 25 -19.04 16.39 3.64
N ASP A 26 -18.72 16.43 4.94
CA ASP A 26 -17.59 15.75 5.57
C ASP A 26 -17.60 14.26 5.21
N ALA A 27 -17.00 13.95 4.06
CA ALA A 27 -16.90 12.58 3.56
C ALA A 27 -15.98 11.75 4.47
N SER A 28 -15.25 12.42 5.36
CA SER A 28 -14.47 11.90 6.48
C SER A 28 -15.30 11.12 7.50
N LYS A 29 -16.62 11.34 7.63
CA LYS A 29 -17.48 10.58 8.56
C LYS A 29 -18.01 9.25 8.02
N ASN A 30 -17.74 8.90 6.76
CA ASN A 30 -18.24 7.66 6.19
C ASN A 30 -17.36 6.47 6.59
N ILE A 31 -17.91 5.54 7.37
CA ILE A 31 -17.27 4.29 7.80
C ILE A 31 -16.68 3.52 6.61
N MET A 32 -17.34 3.53 5.44
CA MET A 32 -16.86 2.82 4.25
C MET A 32 -15.64 3.46 3.57
N ARG A 33 -15.18 4.63 4.03
CA ARG A 33 -13.96 5.29 3.57
C ARG A 33 -12.76 5.07 4.48
N GLU A 34 -12.94 4.35 5.58
CA GLU A 34 -11.86 3.96 6.47
C GLU A 34 -10.82 3.10 5.72
N VAL A 35 -9.54 3.43 5.95
CA VAL A 35 -8.40 2.75 5.34
C VAL A 35 -8.04 1.53 6.19
N ARG A 36 -7.93 0.38 5.54
CA ARG A 36 -7.53 -0.89 6.17
C ARG A 36 -6.39 -1.55 5.41
N ILE A 37 -5.69 -2.43 6.10
CA ILE A 37 -4.69 -3.30 5.48
C ILE A 37 -5.43 -4.38 4.69
N ARG A 38 -5.19 -4.45 3.38
CA ARG A 38 -5.79 -5.47 2.51
C ARG A 38 -4.97 -6.75 2.47
N LYS A 39 -3.66 -6.61 2.40
CA LYS A 39 -2.69 -7.71 2.45
C LYS A 39 -1.32 -7.17 2.80
N LEU A 40 -0.53 -8.03 3.44
CA LEU A 40 0.90 -7.89 3.60
C LEU A 40 1.57 -8.91 2.67
N CYS A 41 2.44 -8.45 1.79
CA CYS A 41 3.28 -9.33 0.98
C CYS A 41 4.68 -9.34 1.58
N LEU A 42 5.20 -10.52 1.88
CA LEU A 42 6.56 -10.75 2.34
C LEU A 42 7.33 -11.38 1.20
N ASN A 43 8.52 -10.87 0.90
CA ASN A 43 9.34 -11.34 -0.20
C ASN A 43 10.79 -11.52 0.25
N ILE A 44 11.38 -12.65 -0.12
CA ILE A 44 12.82 -12.89 -0.03
C ILE A 44 13.31 -13.23 -1.43
N CYS A 45 14.23 -12.41 -1.94
CA CYS A 45 14.91 -12.66 -3.20
C CYS A 45 16.35 -13.10 -2.89
N VAL A 46 16.70 -14.34 -3.24
CA VAL A 46 18.03 -14.90 -2.95
C VAL A 46 18.97 -14.74 -4.14
N GLY A 47 18.44 -14.73 -5.37
CA GLY A 47 19.24 -14.57 -6.60
C GLY A 47 19.74 -15.89 -7.19
N GLU A 48 19.56 -17.01 -6.49
CA GLU A 48 20.02 -18.34 -6.90
C GLU A 48 18.98 -19.41 -6.59
N SER A 49 19.07 -20.54 -7.31
CA SER A 49 18.32 -21.75 -7.00
C SER A 49 19.07 -22.65 -6.00
N GLY A 50 18.42 -23.73 -5.57
CA GLY A 50 19.02 -24.73 -4.67
C GLY A 50 18.69 -24.54 -3.19
N ASP A 51 19.59 -24.98 -2.32
CA ASP A 51 19.34 -25.13 -0.88
C ASP A 51 19.11 -23.81 -0.16
N ARG A 52 19.77 -22.74 -0.60
CA ARG A 52 19.59 -21.43 0.02
C ARG A 52 18.15 -20.92 -0.16
N LEU A 53 17.52 -21.26 -1.29
CA LEU A 53 16.13 -20.90 -1.55
C LEU A 53 15.14 -21.74 -0.72
N THR A 54 15.43 -23.03 -0.52
CA THR A 54 14.58 -23.89 0.31
C THR A 54 14.66 -23.52 1.79
N ARG A 55 15.83 -23.10 2.27
CA ARG A 55 16.02 -22.54 3.63
C ARG A 55 15.26 -21.23 3.81
N ALA A 56 15.35 -20.31 2.85
CA ALA A 56 14.56 -19.07 2.87
C ALA A 56 13.04 -19.33 2.90
N ALA A 57 12.57 -20.38 2.23
CA ALA A 57 11.18 -20.80 2.30
C ALA A 57 10.78 -21.24 3.73
N LYS A 58 11.64 -21.99 4.42
CA LYS A 58 11.40 -22.40 5.82
C LYS A 58 11.30 -21.19 6.76
N VAL A 59 12.12 -20.15 6.56
CA VAL A 59 12.04 -18.90 7.35
C VAL A 59 10.67 -18.24 7.17
N LEU A 60 10.21 -18.10 5.92
CA LEU A 60 8.90 -17.50 5.64
C LEU A 60 7.75 -18.35 6.18
N GLU A 61 7.88 -19.68 6.14
CA GLU A 61 6.90 -20.59 6.72
C GLU A 61 6.84 -20.45 8.25
N GLN A 62 7.99 -20.36 8.93
CA GLN A 62 8.05 -20.12 10.38
C GLN A 62 7.46 -18.76 10.76
N LEU A 63 7.73 -17.72 9.98
CA LEU A 63 7.21 -16.38 10.23
C LEU A 63 5.69 -16.28 10.01
N THR A 64 5.16 -16.91 8.96
CA THR A 64 3.77 -16.71 8.52
C THR A 64 2.81 -17.85 8.92
N GLY A 65 3.35 -19.03 9.20
CA GLY A 65 2.59 -20.28 9.37
C GLY A 65 1.86 -20.72 8.10
N GLN A 66 2.34 -20.33 6.92
CA GLN A 66 1.75 -20.67 5.61
C GLN A 66 2.84 -21.19 4.67
N GLN A 67 2.47 -22.11 3.77
CA GLN A 67 3.39 -22.55 2.74
C GLN A 67 3.65 -21.43 1.73
N PRO A 68 4.91 -21.01 1.53
CA PRO A 68 5.23 -19.91 0.66
C PRO A 68 5.33 -20.36 -0.81
N VAL A 69 5.23 -19.41 -1.73
CA VAL A 69 5.24 -19.69 -3.18
C VAL A 69 6.58 -19.30 -3.78
N PHE A 70 7.18 -20.22 -4.55
CA PHE A 70 8.42 -19.99 -5.29
C PHE A 70 8.16 -19.21 -6.58
N SER A 71 8.89 -18.10 -6.75
CA SER A 71 8.89 -17.26 -7.94
C SER A 71 9.98 -17.68 -8.92
N LYS A 72 9.63 -17.70 -10.20
CA LYS A 72 10.53 -18.08 -11.31
C LYS A 72 11.08 -16.87 -12.06
N ALA A 73 12.26 -17.01 -12.62
CA ALA A 73 12.88 -16.03 -13.52
C ALA A 73 12.06 -15.86 -14.80
N ARG A 74 11.81 -14.61 -15.19
CA ARG A 74 11.19 -14.31 -16.49
C ARG A 74 12.19 -14.39 -17.65
N TYR A 75 13.43 -13.98 -17.42
CA TYR A 75 14.49 -13.87 -18.42
C TYR A 75 15.79 -14.46 -17.90
N THR A 76 16.65 -14.88 -18.83
CA THR A 76 18.04 -15.26 -18.51
C THR A 76 18.88 -13.99 -18.45
N VAL A 77 19.60 -13.77 -17.35
CA VAL A 77 20.46 -12.61 -17.16
C VAL A 77 21.81 -13.10 -16.65
N ARG A 78 22.82 -13.09 -17.53
CA ARG A 78 24.14 -13.65 -17.25
C ARG A 78 24.89 -12.89 -16.14
N SER A 79 24.70 -11.57 -16.03
CA SER A 79 25.33 -10.76 -14.96
C SER A 79 24.88 -11.17 -13.55
N PHE A 80 23.66 -11.68 -13.40
CA PHE A 80 23.13 -12.17 -12.13
C PHE A 80 23.27 -13.70 -11.98
N GLY A 81 23.81 -14.40 -12.98
CA GLY A 81 23.92 -15.87 -12.97
C GLY A 81 22.60 -16.62 -13.13
N ILE A 82 21.51 -15.94 -13.51
CA ILE A 82 20.15 -16.49 -13.50
C ILE A 82 19.74 -17.01 -14.89
N ARG A 83 19.08 -18.18 -14.94
CA ARG A 83 18.47 -18.74 -16.14
C ARG A 83 16.94 -18.58 -16.14
N ARG A 84 16.34 -18.51 -17.34
CA ARG A 84 14.88 -18.44 -17.51
C ARG A 84 14.19 -19.63 -16.84
N ASN A 85 13.06 -19.37 -16.18
CA ASN A 85 12.24 -20.32 -15.41
C ASN A 85 12.91 -20.94 -14.17
N GLU A 86 14.11 -20.52 -13.83
CA GLU A 86 14.78 -20.90 -12.59
C GLU A 86 14.05 -20.29 -11.39
N LYS A 87 13.95 -21.01 -10.27
CA LYS A 87 13.36 -20.48 -9.04
C LYS A 87 14.41 -19.60 -8.34
N ILE A 88 14.06 -18.36 -8.03
CA ILE A 88 15.02 -17.36 -7.49
C ILE A 88 14.56 -16.72 -6.18
N ALA A 89 13.24 -16.60 -6.02
CA ALA A 89 12.66 -15.87 -4.91
C ALA A 89 11.51 -16.68 -4.30
N VAL A 90 11.20 -16.36 -3.05
CA VAL A 90 10.09 -16.93 -2.31
C VAL A 90 9.27 -15.78 -1.74
N HIS A 91 7.96 -15.88 -1.87
CA HIS A 91 7.06 -14.87 -1.31
C HIS A 91 5.85 -15.51 -0.64
N CYS A 92 5.31 -14.80 0.34
CA CYS A 92 4.09 -15.18 1.05
C CYS A 92 3.16 -13.96 1.14
N THR A 93 1.85 -14.19 1.04
CA THR A 93 0.85 -13.14 1.19
C THR A 93 -0.01 -13.42 2.42
N VAL A 94 0.14 -12.58 3.44
CA VAL A 94 -0.60 -12.67 4.70
C VAL A 94 -1.76 -11.66 4.70
N ARG A 95 -2.88 -12.02 5.31
CA ARG A 95 -4.07 -11.17 5.46
C ARG A 95 -4.69 -11.36 6.85
N GLY A 96 -5.52 -10.40 7.26
CA GLY A 96 -6.22 -10.45 8.56
C GLY A 96 -5.29 -10.14 9.74
N ALA A 97 -5.62 -10.67 10.91
CA ALA A 97 -4.90 -10.39 12.16
C ALA A 97 -3.40 -10.73 12.10
N LYS A 98 -3.04 -11.86 11.47
CA LYS A 98 -1.63 -12.26 11.27
C LYS A 98 -0.83 -11.21 10.50
N ALA A 99 -1.46 -10.48 9.57
CA ALA A 99 -0.76 -9.44 8.81
C ALA A 99 -0.49 -8.21 9.66
N GLU A 100 -1.37 -7.89 10.61
CA GLU A 100 -1.18 -6.76 11.54
C GLU A 100 -0.06 -7.08 12.54
N GLU A 101 -0.07 -8.28 13.12
CA GLU A 101 0.96 -8.73 14.05
C GLU A 101 2.36 -8.74 13.40
N ILE A 102 2.49 -9.34 12.20
CA ILE A 102 3.78 -9.40 11.50
C ILE A 102 4.24 -8.00 11.05
N LEU A 103 3.31 -7.12 10.67
CA LEU A 103 3.64 -5.75 10.31
C LEU A 103 4.12 -4.96 11.52
N GLU A 104 3.47 -5.09 12.68
CA GLU A 104 3.87 -4.44 13.92
C GLU A 104 5.28 -4.87 14.35
N ARG A 105 5.57 -6.18 14.29
CA ARG A 105 6.92 -6.70 14.51
C ARG A 105 7.93 -6.07 13.55
N GLY A 106 7.61 -5.98 12.26
CA GLY A 106 8.50 -5.38 11.25
C GLY A 106 8.71 -3.87 11.42
N LEU A 107 7.66 -3.14 11.82
CA LEU A 107 7.74 -1.70 12.08
C LEU A 107 8.55 -1.40 13.34
N LYS A 108 8.49 -2.27 14.35
CA LYS A 108 9.32 -2.16 15.56
C LYS A 108 10.81 -2.20 15.24
N VAL A 109 11.24 -3.06 14.31
CA VAL A 109 12.65 -3.11 13.85
C VAL A 109 13.09 -1.81 13.18
N ARG A 110 12.15 -1.07 12.58
CA ARG A 110 12.39 0.24 11.97
C ARG A 110 12.05 1.41 12.89
N GLU A 111 11.81 1.16 14.17
CA GLU A 111 11.46 2.17 15.17
C GLU A 111 10.24 3.04 14.77
N TYR A 112 9.34 2.46 13.97
CA TYR A 112 8.19 3.18 13.38
C TYR A 112 8.56 4.37 12.49
N GLU A 113 9.82 4.44 12.03
CA GLU A 113 10.30 5.47 11.13
C GLU A 113 10.25 5.00 9.67
N LEU A 114 9.59 5.78 8.82
CA LEU A 114 9.57 5.53 7.37
C LEU A 114 9.88 6.81 6.59
N LYS A 115 10.65 6.69 5.50
CA LYS A 115 10.88 7.84 4.61
C LYS A 115 9.63 8.09 3.76
N LYS A 116 9.42 9.35 3.38
CA LYS A 116 8.33 9.71 2.46
C LYS A 116 8.41 8.94 1.13
N GLU A 117 9.60 8.53 0.69
CA GLU A 117 9.83 7.80 -0.57
C GLU A 117 9.30 6.36 -0.54
N ASN A 118 9.21 5.74 0.63
CA ASN A 118 8.67 4.39 0.80
C ASN A 118 7.18 4.29 0.44
N PHE A 119 6.46 5.42 0.41
CA PHE A 119 5.05 5.47 0.07
C PHE A 119 4.84 5.66 -1.44
N SER A 120 4.08 4.76 -2.05
CA SER A 120 3.70 4.80 -3.46
C SER A 120 2.64 5.86 -3.74
N CYS A 121 2.52 6.25 -5.01
CA CYS A 121 1.44 7.14 -5.46
C CYS A 121 0.03 6.55 -5.23
N THR A 122 -0.08 5.22 -5.19
CA THR A 122 -1.32 4.47 -4.97
C THR A 122 -1.69 4.29 -3.50
N GLY A 123 -0.90 4.85 -2.57
CA GLY A 123 -1.15 4.74 -1.13
C GLY A 123 -0.76 3.39 -0.53
N ASN A 124 0.15 2.66 -1.16
CA ASN A 124 0.81 1.50 -0.56
C ASN A 124 2.17 1.91 -0.03
N PHE A 125 2.77 1.10 0.83
CA PHE A 125 4.14 1.35 1.29
C PHE A 125 4.88 0.04 1.51
N GLY A 126 6.20 0.12 1.55
CA GLY A 126 7.04 -1.02 1.85
C GLY A 126 8.37 -0.60 2.44
N PHE A 127 9.02 -1.55 3.08
CA PHE A 127 10.34 -1.38 3.68
C PHE A 127 11.07 -2.72 3.67
N GLY A 128 12.40 -2.67 3.60
CA GLY A 128 13.25 -3.84 3.74
C GLY A 128 13.77 -3.97 5.16
N ILE A 129 13.98 -5.19 5.62
CA ILE A 129 14.73 -5.52 6.83
C ILE A 129 15.94 -6.36 6.38
N GLN A 130 17.12 -6.10 6.94
CA GLN A 130 18.34 -6.83 6.58
C GLN A 130 18.40 -8.20 7.26
N GLU A 131 17.88 -8.31 8.49
CA GLU A 131 17.91 -9.53 9.28
C GLU A 131 16.52 -9.92 9.77
N HIS A 132 16.08 -11.14 9.47
CA HIS A 132 14.79 -11.64 9.97
C HIS A 132 14.82 -12.03 11.46
N ILE A 133 15.99 -12.05 12.10
CA ILE A 133 16.13 -12.38 13.53
C ILE A 133 15.42 -11.32 14.38
N ASP A 134 15.51 -10.05 13.98
CA ASP A 134 14.88 -8.92 14.66
C ASP A 134 13.34 -9.02 14.70
N LEU A 135 12.75 -9.89 13.88
CA LEU A 135 11.31 -10.20 13.89
C LEU A 135 10.89 -11.17 15.02
N GLY A 136 11.85 -11.63 15.83
CA GLY A 136 11.63 -12.50 16.99
C GLY A 136 11.69 -14.00 16.68
N ILE A 137 12.34 -14.40 15.57
CA ILE A 137 12.57 -15.81 15.24
C ILE A 137 13.89 -16.26 15.89
N LYS A 138 13.89 -17.44 16.51
CA LYS A 138 15.12 -18.03 17.06
C LYS A 138 16.10 -18.34 15.92
N TYR A 139 17.35 -17.93 16.09
CA TYR A 139 18.41 -18.19 15.14
C TYR A 139 18.66 -19.71 14.97
N ASP A 140 18.71 -20.16 13.72
CA ASP A 140 19.15 -21.50 13.33
C ASP A 140 20.37 -21.39 12.40
N PRO A 141 21.55 -21.87 12.83
CA PRO A 141 22.77 -21.87 12.02
C PRO A 141 22.62 -22.59 10.68
N SER A 142 21.72 -23.58 10.60
CA SER A 142 21.49 -24.37 9.38
C SER A 142 20.82 -23.54 8.28
N ILE A 143 20.01 -22.57 8.69
CA ILE A 143 19.23 -21.71 7.78
C ILE A 143 20.05 -20.51 7.36
N GLY A 144 20.72 -19.84 8.30
CA GLY A 144 21.46 -18.61 8.07
C GLY A 144 20.59 -17.36 8.13
N ILE A 145 21.19 -16.19 7.90
CA ILE A 145 20.53 -14.89 7.99
C ILE A 145 20.04 -14.45 6.61
N TYR A 146 18.81 -13.94 6.56
CA TYR A 146 18.17 -13.46 5.34
C TYR A 146 17.53 -12.11 5.57
N GLY A 147 17.68 -11.24 4.57
CA GLY A 147 16.88 -10.03 4.44
C GLY A 147 15.50 -10.31 3.89
N LEU A 148 14.56 -9.45 4.24
CA LEU A 148 13.15 -9.61 3.92
C LEU A 148 12.53 -8.27 3.52
N ASP A 149 11.73 -8.29 2.46
CA ASP A 149 10.98 -7.13 2.00
C ASP A 149 9.51 -7.23 2.45
N PHE A 150 9.05 -6.18 3.13
CA PHE A 150 7.65 -5.97 3.49
C PHE A 150 7.01 -5.05 2.48
N TYR A 151 5.89 -5.48 1.90
CA TYR A 151 5.05 -4.63 1.06
C TYR A 151 3.60 -4.66 1.54
N VAL A 152 3.14 -3.54 2.06
CA VAL A 152 1.80 -3.34 2.62
C VAL A 152 0.90 -2.75 1.55
N VAL A 153 -0.20 -3.44 1.28
CA VAL A 153 -1.25 -2.94 0.39
C VAL A 153 -2.41 -2.45 1.24
N LEU A 154 -2.63 -1.14 1.20
CA LEU A 154 -3.78 -0.51 1.83
C LEU A 154 -4.98 -0.53 0.87
N GLY A 155 -6.17 -0.39 1.44
CA GLY A 155 -7.38 -0.26 0.65
C GLY A 155 -8.58 0.11 1.50
N ARG A 156 -9.63 0.60 0.84
CA ARG A 156 -10.94 0.83 1.47
C ARG A 156 -11.88 -0.36 1.17
N PRO A 157 -12.91 -0.59 2.00
CA PRO A 157 -14.06 -1.41 1.61
C PRO A 157 -14.59 -0.98 0.23
N GLY A 158 -14.93 -1.93 -0.65
CA GLY A 158 -15.39 -1.64 -2.03
C GLY A 158 -14.35 -1.78 -3.14
N PHE A 159 -13.06 -1.95 -2.82
CA PHE A 159 -12.02 -2.24 -3.83
C PHE A 159 -12.21 -3.58 -4.57
N ASN A 160 -13.11 -4.44 -4.07
CA ASN A 160 -13.43 -5.71 -4.70
C ASN A 160 -14.16 -5.56 -6.05
N VAL A 161 -14.74 -4.40 -6.34
CA VAL A 161 -15.43 -4.14 -7.63
C VAL A 161 -14.51 -4.35 -8.84
N ALA A 162 -13.21 -4.08 -8.68
CA ALA A 162 -12.20 -4.30 -9.72
C ALA A 162 -11.70 -5.75 -9.82
N HIS A 163 -12.01 -6.61 -8.84
CA HIS A 163 -11.46 -7.98 -8.74
C HIS A 163 -12.53 -9.07 -8.90
N ARG A 164 -13.80 -8.76 -8.63
CA ARG A 164 -14.91 -9.72 -8.74
C ARG A 164 -15.14 -10.15 -10.18
N ARG A 165 -15.52 -11.41 -10.43
CA ARG A 165 -15.81 -11.92 -11.78
C ARG A 165 -17.09 -11.31 -12.39
N ARG A 166 -18.16 -11.22 -11.61
CA ARG A 166 -19.47 -10.74 -12.08
C ARG A 166 -19.59 -9.22 -11.88
N LYS A 167 -20.11 -8.51 -12.89
CA LYS A 167 -20.31 -7.04 -12.88
C LYS A 167 -19.03 -6.30 -12.47
N THR A 168 -17.93 -6.58 -13.15
CA THR A 168 -16.65 -5.88 -12.97
C THR A 168 -16.83 -4.38 -13.21
N GLY A 169 -16.12 -3.56 -12.46
CA GLY A 169 -16.10 -2.11 -12.64
C GLY A 169 -14.77 -1.50 -12.22
N LYS A 170 -14.60 -0.20 -12.45
CA LYS A 170 -13.41 0.54 -12.03
C LYS A 170 -13.66 1.22 -10.69
N VAL A 171 -12.63 1.28 -9.83
CA VAL A 171 -12.69 2.09 -8.61
C VAL A 171 -12.63 3.56 -9.00
N GLY A 172 -13.65 4.32 -8.62
CA GLY A 172 -13.75 5.76 -8.88
C GLY A 172 -12.61 6.53 -8.24
N PHE A 173 -12.23 7.65 -8.85
CA PHE A 173 -11.06 8.45 -8.44
C PHE A 173 -11.10 8.83 -6.95
N GLN A 174 -12.25 9.32 -6.47
CA GLN A 174 -12.44 9.73 -5.07
C GLN A 174 -12.33 8.57 -4.05
N HIS A 175 -12.50 7.32 -4.49
CA HIS A 175 -12.41 6.16 -3.61
C HIS A 175 -11.01 5.56 -3.57
N ARG A 176 -10.14 5.91 -4.52
CA ARG A 176 -8.74 5.48 -4.54
C ARG A 176 -7.98 6.09 -3.35
N LEU A 177 -6.94 5.41 -2.92
CA LEU A 177 -6.01 5.97 -1.94
C LEU A 177 -4.96 6.82 -2.67
N THR A 178 -4.55 7.88 -2.00
CA THR A 178 -3.40 8.70 -2.38
C THR A 178 -2.22 8.39 -1.46
N LYS A 179 -1.05 8.89 -1.83
CA LYS A 179 0.15 8.84 -0.98
C LYS A 179 -0.08 9.52 0.38
N GLU A 180 -0.78 10.64 0.39
CA GLU A 180 -1.08 11.41 1.61
C GLU A 180 -2.03 10.67 2.54
N ASP A 181 -3.02 9.97 1.98
CA ASP A 181 -3.95 9.14 2.78
C ASP A 181 -3.19 8.03 3.51
N ALA A 182 -2.21 7.40 2.85
CA ALA A 182 -1.40 6.33 3.45
C ALA A 182 -0.46 6.86 4.55
N ILE A 183 0.14 8.03 4.32
CA ILE A 183 0.97 8.73 5.30
C ILE A 183 0.17 9.06 6.56
N LYS A 184 -1.01 9.68 6.41
CA LYS A 184 -1.89 10.01 7.53
C LYS A 184 -2.35 8.76 8.28
N TRP A 185 -2.70 7.70 7.55
CA TRP A 185 -3.09 6.43 8.16
C TRP A 185 -1.95 5.80 8.98
N PHE A 186 -0.71 5.85 8.48
CA PHE A 186 0.46 5.33 9.18
C PHE A 186 0.73 6.10 10.47
N GLN A 187 0.66 7.44 10.41
CA GLN A 187 0.79 8.32 11.57
C GLN A 187 -0.32 8.09 12.60
N GLN A 188 -1.56 7.89 12.16
CA GLN A 188 -2.70 7.70 13.08
C GLN A 188 -2.74 6.32 13.73
N LYS A 189 -2.32 5.26 13.02
CA LYS A 189 -2.44 3.89 13.52
C LYS A 189 -1.24 3.44 14.34
N TYR A 190 -0.04 3.88 14.00
CA TYR A 190 1.21 3.41 14.60
C TYR A 190 2.06 4.55 15.19
N ASP A 191 1.52 5.77 15.29
CA ASP A 191 2.24 6.97 15.74
C ASP A 191 3.58 7.18 14.99
N GLY A 192 3.63 6.73 13.73
CA GLY A 192 4.88 6.61 13.00
C GLY A 192 5.45 7.93 12.52
N ILE A 193 6.78 8.03 12.57
CA ILE A 193 7.51 9.24 12.18
C ILE A 193 7.85 9.16 10.69
N ILE A 194 7.58 10.25 9.97
CA ILE A 194 7.89 10.33 8.53
C ILE A 194 9.07 11.23 8.32
N ILE A 195 10.17 10.62 7.89
CA ILE A 195 11.39 11.34 7.55
C ILE A 195 11.20 11.92 6.14
N THR A 196 11.15 13.24 6.07
CA THR A 196 11.36 13.97 4.82
C THR A 196 12.85 14.08 4.60
N GLY A 197 13.42 13.22 3.75
CA GLY A 197 14.82 13.38 3.33
C GLY A 197 15.01 14.78 2.75
N ARG A 198 15.92 15.57 3.32
CA ARG A 198 16.58 16.61 2.53
C ARG A 198 17.39 15.86 1.47
N LYS A 199 17.18 16.21 0.21
CA LYS A 199 18.05 15.77 -0.88
C LYS A 199 19.50 16.14 -0.57
#